data_AF-A0A8T1FHG4-F1
#
_entry.id   AF-A0A8T1FHG4-F1
#
_cell.length_a   1.000
_cell.length_b   1.000
_cell.length_c   1.000
_cell.angle_alpha   90.00
_cell.angle_beta   90.00
_cell.angle_gamma   90.00
#
_symmetry.space_group_name_H-M   'P 1'
#
loop_
_entity.id
_entity.type
_entity.pdbx_description
1 polymer ?
#
loop_
_entity_poly.entity_id
_entity_poly.type
_entity_poly.pdbx_seq_one_letter_code
_entity_poly.pdbx_strand_id
1 'polypeptide(L)'
;MQRMLSITRVKHIGQSDKNLHKGKDDKPDQALATRVSSVGSISPPSPVAAWGVFDSPPAPPPSPVIRAASHSPSSIRPTLKIDAQLDAEQTSPMSSPSSSPTSSRRYTGGLTYRLKHLVSKEKRRFSSDGFDLDLTYVTQRLVALGYPAEKIEGIYRNHYRDVFRFFEQRHPGRYRVYNLCVERRYAPDEKFHGRVAEFGFEDHCPPPLSLLLPFCRDVHVWLKTNPENVVAVHCKAGKGRTGVMLCAYMLYARIWRSAHGALEYFAAARSKKLQGVTILSQRRFVGYFSELCRRSESADDLEELGSYEEEEDRERAMTLTDYHAQWSQETQALPEASSPRGIINAKQRPHAEPVLPTRVNLVLVAVVLCGVTSHKKTNASAAEWRVRVECGAIRPRVAVYDLVGSFQRQLCPSTDGDNTKEVEVLEMRCNRVIVWDEVKVELRRRTGGALGHFWLHTAFISQVDDQFELALEKSEIDKIAKDAKHGHKKFAPEFAVRLRFELATEQDMAKSDA
;
A
#
# COMPACT_ATOMS: atom_id res chain seq x y z
N MET A 1 18.69 -44.17 -4.18
CA MET A 1 19.12 -43.78 -5.56
C MET A 1 17.89 -43.69 -6.47
N GLN A 2 18.06 -43.16 -7.68
CA GLN A 2 17.11 -43.00 -8.81
C GLN A 2 16.00 -44.07 -8.94
N ARG A 3 14.81 -43.85 -9.51
CA ARG A 3 14.21 -42.81 -10.40
C ARG A 3 14.81 -42.65 -11.83
N MET A 4 14.28 -43.41 -12.79
CA MET A 4 14.22 -43.08 -14.23
C MET A 4 12.84 -43.54 -14.78
N LEU A 5 12.06 -42.67 -15.45
CA LEU A 5 11.85 -42.55 -16.93
C LEU A 5 11.07 -43.76 -17.52
N SER A 6 10.12 -43.65 -18.48
CA SER A 6 10.07 -42.72 -19.63
C SER A 6 8.72 -42.64 -20.39
N ILE A 7 8.47 -41.50 -21.07
CA ILE A 7 7.84 -41.32 -22.41
C ILE A 7 6.32 -41.51 -22.65
N THR A 8 5.65 -40.35 -22.82
CA THR A 8 4.82 -39.85 -23.94
C THR A 8 4.02 -40.79 -24.87
N ARG A 9 2.76 -40.39 -25.18
CA ARG A 9 2.00 -40.86 -26.36
C ARG A 9 1.27 -39.70 -27.06
N VAL A 10 1.31 -39.68 -28.40
CA VAL A 10 0.62 -38.71 -29.28
C VAL A 10 -0.44 -39.46 -30.11
N LYS A 11 -1.54 -38.80 -30.49
CA LYS A 11 -2.40 -39.25 -31.60
C LYS A 11 -2.90 -38.07 -32.45
N HIS A 12 -2.77 -38.22 -33.77
CA HIS A 12 -3.36 -37.39 -34.81
C HIS A 12 -4.66 -38.00 -35.34
N ILE A 13 -5.62 -37.15 -35.69
CA ILE A 13 -6.71 -37.31 -36.68
C ILE A 13 -6.96 -35.87 -37.20
N GLY A 14 -7.20 -35.54 -38.46
CA GLY A 14 -7.39 -36.31 -39.70
C GLY A 14 -8.38 -35.53 -40.59
N GLN A 15 -7.94 -34.97 -41.72
CA GLN A 15 -8.75 -34.08 -42.58
C GLN A 15 -9.65 -34.86 -43.57
N SER A 16 -10.78 -34.26 -43.92
CA SER A 16 -11.49 -34.45 -45.19
C SER A 16 -12.17 -33.14 -45.59
N ASP A 17 -12.28 -32.87 -46.90
CA ASP A 17 -12.33 -31.50 -47.44
C ASP A 17 -13.27 -31.40 -48.68
N LYS A 18 -13.69 -30.17 -49.04
CA LYS A 18 -14.47 -29.77 -50.26
C LYS A 18 -15.99 -30.11 -50.24
N ASN A 19 -16.94 -29.34 -50.79
CA ASN A 19 -17.01 -28.16 -51.70
C ASN A 19 -18.40 -27.46 -51.49
N LEU A 20 -18.80 -26.27 -51.98
CA LEU A 20 -18.18 -24.99 -52.44
C LEU A 20 -19.33 -23.99 -52.80
N HIS A 21 -19.05 -22.67 -53.01
CA HIS A 21 -19.94 -21.61 -53.59
C HIS A 21 -21.15 -21.12 -52.73
N LYS A 22 -21.59 -19.84 -52.72
CA LYS A 22 -21.16 -18.57 -53.35
C LYS A 22 -21.81 -17.39 -52.58
N GLY A 23 -21.22 -16.17 -52.58
CA GLY A 23 -21.93 -14.94 -52.20
C GLY A 23 -21.10 -13.93 -51.40
N LYS A 24 -20.73 -12.81 -52.03
CA LYS A 24 -20.23 -11.59 -51.35
C LYS A 24 -21.42 -10.79 -50.81
N ASP A 25 -21.21 -10.07 -49.70
CA ASP A 25 -21.54 -8.64 -49.62
C ASP A 25 -20.82 -8.01 -48.43
N ASP A 26 -20.01 -6.97 -48.68
CA ASP A 26 -19.26 -6.23 -47.67
C ASP A 26 -20.11 -5.06 -47.13
N LYS A 27 -20.37 -5.03 -45.81
CA LYS A 27 -20.78 -3.82 -45.09
C LYS A 27 -20.06 -3.74 -43.73
N PRO A 28 -19.71 -2.53 -43.25
CA PRO A 28 -18.87 -2.37 -42.07
C PRO A 28 -19.67 -2.58 -40.78
N ASP A 29 -19.22 -3.52 -39.94
CA ASP A 29 -19.76 -3.69 -38.59
C ASP A 29 -19.41 -2.48 -37.71
N GLN A 30 -20.45 -1.76 -37.29
CA GLN A 30 -20.35 -0.87 -36.13
C GLN A 30 -20.21 -1.73 -34.87
N ALA A 31 -18.98 -2.03 -34.47
CA ALA A 31 -18.68 -2.68 -33.20
C ALA A 31 -19.07 -1.74 -32.04
N LEU A 32 -20.31 -1.90 -31.55
CA LEU A 32 -20.84 -1.20 -30.39
C LEU A 32 -20.02 -1.57 -29.14
N ALA A 33 -19.00 -0.76 -28.86
CA ALA A 33 -18.10 -0.96 -27.73
C ALA A 33 -18.90 -0.94 -26.42
N THR A 34 -19.15 -2.13 -25.86
CA THR A 34 -19.85 -2.27 -24.58
C THR A 34 -18.99 -1.63 -23.50
N ARG A 35 -19.41 -0.46 -23.01
CA ARG A 35 -18.76 0.23 -21.88
C ARG A 35 -18.67 -0.72 -20.69
N VAL A 36 -17.45 -1.18 -20.38
CA VAL A 36 -17.15 -1.69 -19.04
C VAL A 36 -17.21 -0.48 -18.12
N SER A 37 -18.20 -0.45 -17.24
CA SER A 37 -18.41 0.66 -16.31
C SER A 37 -17.20 0.87 -15.40
N SER A 38 -17.02 2.13 -15.01
CA SER A 38 -15.94 2.59 -14.14
C SER A 38 -15.88 1.81 -12.81
N VAL A 39 -14.68 1.72 -12.26
CA VAL A 39 -14.47 1.20 -10.91
C VAL A 39 -15.19 2.13 -9.93
N GLY A 40 -16.12 1.59 -9.15
CA GLY A 40 -16.90 2.32 -8.15
C GLY A 40 -16.04 3.04 -7.11
N SER A 41 -16.63 4.05 -6.46
CA SER A 41 -15.92 4.93 -5.54
C SER A 41 -15.27 4.16 -4.38
N ILE A 42 -14.06 4.56 -4.01
CA ILE A 42 -13.37 4.13 -2.77
C ILE A 42 -13.15 5.37 -1.87
N SER A 43 -13.84 6.48 -2.15
CA SER A 43 -13.95 7.56 -1.16
C SER A 43 -14.75 7.05 0.02
N PRO A 44 -14.27 7.18 1.27
CA PRO A 44 -15.13 6.94 2.43
C PRO A 44 -16.33 7.91 2.36
N PRO A 45 -17.52 7.51 2.86
CA PRO A 45 -18.58 8.47 3.08
C PRO A 45 -18.08 9.58 4.01
N SER A 46 -18.55 10.81 3.81
CA SER A 46 -18.15 11.96 4.63
C SER A 46 -18.31 11.64 6.13
N PRO A 47 -17.21 11.64 6.92
CA PRO A 47 -17.32 11.46 8.35
C PRO A 47 -18.13 12.60 8.97
N VAL A 48 -19.05 12.24 9.87
CA VAL A 48 -20.02 13.15 10.49
C VAL A 48 -19.35 14.41 11.05
N ALA A 49 -20.01 15.56 10.90
CA ALA A 49 -19.71 16.77 11.66
C ALA A 49 -20.21 16.61 13.13
N ALA A 50 -19.65 15.64 13.86
CA ALA A 50 -20.10 15.27 15.20
C ALA A 50 -18.95 14.93 16.16
N TRP A 51 -17.88 15.72 16.14
CA TRP A 51 -16.98 15.88 17.28
C TRP A 51 -16.76 17.37 17.47
N GLY A 52 -17.32 17.92 18.56
CA GLY A 52 -17.30 19.36 18.82
C GLY A 52 -15.87 19.90 18.96
N VAL A 53 -15.74 21.21 18.81
CA VAL A 53 -14.48 21.91 19.07
C VAL A 53 -14.10 21.74 20.54
N PHE A 54 -13.15 20.84 20.81
CA PHE A 54 -12.51 20.71 22.11
C PHE A 54 -11.21 21.50 22.08
N ASP A 55 -11.04 22.38 23.08
CA ASP A 55 -9.83 23.20 23.21
C ASP A 55 -8.57 22.34 23.22
N SER A 56 -7.56 22.80 22.47
CA SER A 56 -6.27 22.12 22.43
C SER A 56 -5.62 22.14 23.81
N PRO A 57 -5.16 20.98 24.35
CA PRO A 57 -4.41 20.98 25.59
C PRO A 57 -3.12 21.81 25.43
N PRO A 58 -2.68 22.53 26.47
CA PRO A 58 -1.53 23.42 26.37
C PRO A 58 -0.26 22.65 25.98
N ALA A 59 0.55 23.27 25.12
CA ALA A 59 1.74 22.64 24.56
C ALA A 59 2.71 22.16 25.65
N PRO A 60 3.32 20.96 25.50
CA PRO A 60 4.33 20.49 26.44
C PRO A 60 5.55 21.43 26.42
N PRO A 61 6.23 21.63 27.57
CA PRO A 61 7.37 22.53 27.66
C PRO A 61 8.53 22.07 26.75
N PRO A 62 9.30 23.00 26.17
CA PRO A 62 10.39 22.66 25.27
C PRO A 62 11.49 21.87 26.01
N SER A 63 11.92 20.77 25.39
CA SER A 63 13.08 20.01 25.88
C SER A 63 14.37 20.84 25.78
N PRO A 64 15.32 20.68 26.72
CA PRO A 64 16.44 21.60 26.86
C PRO A 64 17.40 21.56 25.67
N VAL A 65 17.76 22.75 25.19
CA VAL A 65 18.73 22.96 24.11
C VAL A 65 20.14 22.57 24.59
N ILE A 66 20.72 21.51 24.02
CA ILE A 66 22.13 21.19 24.21
C ILE A 66 22.96 22.26 23.48
N ARG A 67 23.53 23.20 24.23
CA ARG A 67 24.54 24.14 23.71
C ARG A 67 25.77 23.37 23.27
N ALA A 68 26.19 23.56 22.02
CA ALA A 68 27.48 23.08 21.54
C ALA A 68 28.61 23.84 22.26
N ALA A 69 29.40 23.14 23.06
CA ALA A 69 30.61 23.67 23.66
C ALA A 69 31.79 23.52 22.70
N SER A 70 32.47 24.63 22.39
CA SER A 70 33.70 24.65 21.60
C SER A 70 34.90 24.21 22.45
N HIS A 71 35.57 23.13 22.06
CA HIS A 71 36.84 22.73 22.66
C HIS A 71 37.91 22.43 21.60
N SER A 72 38.98 23.22 21.65
CA SER A 72 40.24 23.00 20.92
C SER A 72 41.05 21.88 21.60
N PRO A 73 41.95 21.18 20.87
CA PRO A 73 42.58 19.96 21.38
C PRO A 73 43.75 20.26 22.32
N SER A 74 43.82 19.54 23.44
CA SER A 74 45.01 19.45 24.28
C SER A 74 45.51 18.01 24.35
N SER A 75 46.80 17.84 24.09
CA SER A 75 47.52 16.56 24.15
C SER A 75 47.62 16.05 25.59
N ILE A 76 47.36 14.75 25.81
CA ILE A 76 48.06 13.90 26.80
C ILE A 76 47.94 12.43 26.33
N ARG A 77 49.06 11.72 26.26
CA ARG A 77 49.13 10.25 26.12
C ARG A 77 49.06 9.60 27.51
N PRO A 78 48.54 8.37 27.59
CA PRO A 78 49.18 7.34 28.40
C PRO A 78 49.75 6.21 27.52
N THR A 79 50.97 5.80 27.84
CA THR A 79 51.63 4.59 27.32
C THR A 79 51.22 3.34 28.10
N LEU A 80 51.13 2.19 27.43
CA LEU A 80 51.59 0.90 27.98
C LEU A 80 52.06 -0.02 26.83
N LYS A 81 52.93 -0.98 27.13
CA LYS A 81 53.81 -1.72 26.20
C LYS A 81 53.36 -3.19 26.00
N ILE A 82 54.20 -3.98 25.31
CA ILE A 82 54.29 -5.47 25.25
C ILE A 82 53.40 -6.08 24.14
N ASP A 83 53.91 -6.90 23.20
CA ASP A 83 55.29 -7.31 22.87
C ASP A 83 55.44 -7.65 21.37
N ALA A 84 56.68 -7.86 20.89
CA ALA A 84 56.98 -8.15 19.49
C ALA A 84 57.86 -9.40 19.28
N GLN A 85 57.50 -10.22 18.30
CA GLN A 85 58.33 -11.16 17.52
C GLN A 85 57.74 -11.09 16.09
N LEU A 86 58.46 -10.63 15.05
CA LEU A 86 59.56 -11.30 14.33
C LEU A 86 59.09 -12.69 13.84
N ASP A 87 59.14 -13.00 12.54
CA ASP A 87 60.26 -12.74 11.62
C ASP A 87 59.97 -11.90 10.36
N ALA A 88 61.03 -11.58 9.62
CA ALA A 88 61.04 -10.79 8.40
C ALA A 88 62.03 -11.35 7.36
N GLU A 89 61.70 -11.21 6.07
CA GLU A 89 62.69 -11.21 4.98
C GLU A 89 62.25 -10.28 3.81
N GLN A 90 62.96 -9.16 3.69
CA GLN A 90 63.66 -8.64 2.49
C GLN A 90 62.87 -8.46 1.16
N THR A 91 62.53 -7.23 0.69
CA THR A 91 63.36 -6.24 -0.10
C THR A 91 63.80 -6.74 -1.49
N SER A 92 63.61 -6.10 -2.67
CA SER A 92 63.20 -4.73 -3.09
C SER A 92 62.46 -4.72 -4.49
N PRO A 93 62.63 -3.77 -5.45
CA PRO A 93 61.64 -2.71 -5.74
C PRO A 93 61.03 -2.67 -7.17
N MET A 94 60.01 -1.80 -7.33
CA MET A 94 59.37 -1.22 -8.56
C MET A 94 59.52 -1.90 -9.94
N SER A 95 58.36 -2.20 -10.57
CA SER A 95 58.11 -1.86 -11.99
C SER A 95 56.63 -1.94 -12.36
N SER A 96 56.08 -0.88 -12.97
CA SER A 96 54.89 -0.97 -13.84
C SER A 96 55.36 -1.31 -15.26
N PRO A 97 54.73 -2.24 -16.00
CA PRO A 97 53.76 -1.76 -16.99
C PRO A 97 52.57 -2.71 -17.32
N SER A 98 51.55 -2.09 -17.92
CA SER A 98 50.54 -2.58 -18.89
C SER A 98 50.08 -4.05 -18.98
N SER A 99 48.75 -4.14 -19.18
CA SER A 99 48.00 -5.09 -20.03
C SER A 99 47.82 -6.56 -19.59
N SER A 100 46.55 -6.87 -19.29
CA SER A 100 45.87 -8.16 -19.53
C SER A 100 46.38 -9.40 -18.77
N PRO A 101 45.48 -10.07 -18.04
CA PRO A 101 45.06 -11.36 -18.57
C PRO A 101 43.55 -11.65 -18.49
N THR A 102 43.12 -12.49 -19.42
CA THR A 102 41.83 -13.16 -19.43
C THR A 102 41.67 -14.12 -18.24
N SER A 103 40.52 -14.11 -17.56
CA SER A 103 40.05 -15.31 -16.86
C SER A 103 38.53 -15.39 -16.73
N SER A 104 38.03 -16.59 -17.04
CA SER A 104 36.66 -17.09 -17.04
C SER A 104 35.70 -16.54 -15.96
N ARG A 105 34.57 -15.98 -16.41
CA ARG A 105 33.32 -15.95 -15.62
C ARG A 105 32.11 -16.35 -16.46
N ARG A 106 32.06 -17.62 -16.88
CA ARG A 106 30.91 -18.17 -17.60
C ARG A 106 29.77 -18.59 -16.67
N TYR A 107 28.53 -18.33 -17.11
CA TYR A 107 27.36 -19.20 -16.90
C TYR A 107 26.74 -19.36 -15.49
N THR A 108 26.42 -18.25 -14.82
CA THR A 108 25.29 -18.21 -13.85
C THR A 108 24.27 -17.09 -14.09
N GLY A 109 24.65 -16.02 -14.81
CA GLY A 109 23.82 -14.82 -14.97
C GLY A 109 22.43 -15.06 -15.59
N GLY A 110 22.31 -15.92 -16.60
CA GLY A 110 21.04 -16.13 -17.32
C GLY A 110 19.90 -16.72 -16.46
N LEU A 111 20.23 -17.62 -15.52
CA LEU A 111 19.24 -18.24 -14.63
C LEU A 111 18.83 -17.28 -13.51
N THR A 112 19.79 -16.58 -12.91
CA THR A 112 19.53 -15.59 -11.85
C THR A 112 18.77 -14.38 -12.39
N TYR A 113 19.07 -13.94 -13.62
CA TYR A 113 18.32 -12.91 -14.34
C TYR A 113 16.85 -13.32 -14.53
N ARG A 114 16.59 -14.54 -15.04
CA ARG A 114 15.22 -15.07 -15.18
C ARG A 114 14.49 -15.14 -13.84
N LEU A 115 15.15 -15.57 -12.75
CA LEU A 115 14.58 -15.59 -11.40
C LEU A 115 14.23 -14.20 -10.87
N LYS A 116 15.12 -13.21 -11.02
CA LYS A 116 14.86 -11.81 -10.64
C LYS A 116 13.67 -11.24 -11.42
N HIS A 117 13.58 -11.48 -12.72
CA HIS A 117 12.42 -11.07 -13.54
C HIS A 117 11.12 -11.76 -13.10
N LEU A 118 11.15 -13.06 -12.76
CA LEU A 118 9.96 -13.80 -12.27
C LEU A 118 9.43 -13.28 -10.92
N VAL A 119 10.30 -12.77 -10.04
CA VAL A 119 9.90 -12.21 -8.73
C VAL A 119 9.55 -10.72 -8.83
N SER A 120 10.17 -10.00 -9.77
CA SER A 120 9.78 -8.63 -10.15
C SER A 120 8.43 -8.59 -10.88
N LYS A 121 8.07 -9.66 -11.59
CA LYS A 121 6.87 -9.80 -12.41
C LYS A 121 6.67 -8.59 -13.35
N GLU A 122 5.69 -7.76 -13.02
CA GLU A 122 5.14 -6.69 -13.87
C GLU A 122 5.62 -5.30 -13.44
N LYS A 123 6.46 -5.21 -12.40
CA LYS A 123 7.01 -3.95 -11.89
C LYS A 123 8.02 -3.33 -12.86
N ARG A 124 8.10 -1.99 -12.89
CA ARG A 124 9.20 -1.30 -13.59
C ARG A 124 10.49 -1.51 -12.82
N ARG A 125 11.51 -2.04 -13.51
CA ARG A 125 12.88 -2.21 -12.99
C ARG A 125 13.72 -1.04 -13.48
N PHE A 126 14.69 -0.65 -12.67
CA PHE A 126 15.76 0.26 -13.06
C PHE A 126 16.86 -0.58 -13.73
N SER A 127 17.26 -0.19 -14.96
CA SER A 127 18.15 -0.98 -15.81
C SER A 127 19.18 -0.13 -16.57
N SER A 128 19.79 0.87 -15.91
CA SER A 128 20.89 1.69 -16.47
C SER A 128 22.14 1.67 -15.58
N ASP A 129 23.24 2.25 -16.05
CA ASP A 129 24.51 2.44 -15.34
C ASP A 129 25.12 1.15 -14.75
N GLY A 130 24.84 -0.01 -15.37
CA GLY A 130 25.29 -1.31 -14.86
C GLY A 130 24.54 -1.82 -13.63
N PHE A 131 23.33 -1.30 -13.35
CA PHE A 131 22.40 -1.81 -12.35
C PHE A 131 21.18 -2.47 -13.00
N ASP A 132 20.70 -3.56 -12.41
CA ASP A 132 19.38 -4.14 -12.68
C ASP A 132 18.64 -4.40 -11.36
N LEU A 133 17.80 -3.44 -10.97
CA LEU A 133 17.15 -3.40 -9.67
C LEU A 133 15.62 -3.31 -9.82
N ASP A 134 14.90 -4.05 -8.98
CA ASP A 134 13.48 -3.80 -8.69
C ASP A 134 13.36 -2.51 -7.87
N LEU A 135 13.50 -1.38 -8.56
CA LEU A 135 13.54 -0.01 -8.06
C LEU A 135 12.80 0.88 -9.06
N THR A 136 12.03 1.84 -8.57
CA THR A 136 11.33 2.82 -9.40
C THR A 136 11.35 4.18 -8.71
N TYR A 137 11.76 5.22 -9.43
CA TYR A 137 11.47 6.61 -9.06
C TYR A 137 9.99 6.85 -9.29
N VAL A 138 9.21 6.92 -8.21
CA VAL A 138 7.79 7.33 -8.25
C VAL A 138 7.70 8.81 -8.55
N THR A 139 8.57 9.60 -7.94
CA THR A 139 8.96 10.94 -8.41
C THR A 139 10.49 11.01 -8.42
N GLN A 140 11.08 12.14 -8.85
CA GLN A 140 12.54 12.34 -8.77
C GLN A 140 13.12 12.14 -7.35
N ARG A 141 12.31 12.32 -6.31
CA ARG A 141 12.74 12.27 -4.89
C ARG A 141 12.13 11.11 -4.08
N LEU A 142 11.10 10.45 -4.61
CA LEU A 142 10.40 9.34 -3.97
C LEU A 142 10.71 8.03 -4.69
N VAL A 143 11.45 7.11 -4.05
CA VAL A 143 11.86 5.82 -4.64
C VAL A 143 11.09 4.67 -4.00
N ALA A 144 10.43 3.87 -4.82
CA ALA A 144 9.82 2.60 -4.43
C ALA A 144 10.77 1.43 -4.73
N LEU A 145 11.09 0.64 -3.70
CA LEU A 145 12.14 -0.38 -3.75
C LEU A 145 11.60 -1.78 -3.36
N GLY A 146 12.04 -2.82 -4.05
CA GLY A 146 11.90 -4.21 -3.63
C GLY A 146 12.98 -4.59 -2.60
N TYR A 147 12.60 -5.36 -1.57
CA TYR A 147 13.42 -5.67 -0.39
C TYR A 147 14.92 -5.91 -0.71
N PRO A 148 15.84 -5.14 -0.09
CA PRO A 148 17.28 -5.32 -0.24
C PRO A 148 17.71 -6.59 0.50
N ALA A 149 17.83 -7.69 -0.24
CA ALA A 149 18.08 -9.00 0.31
C ALA A 149 19.57 -9.27 0.54
N GLU A 150 19.86 -9.95 1.65
CA GLU A 150 21.17 -10.54 1.91
C GLU A 150 21.18 -12.04 1.54
N LYS A 151 22.40 -12.59 1.43
CA LYS A 151 22.63 -14.04 1.24
C LYS A 151 21.91 -14.56 -0.02
N ILE A 152 21.50 -15.82 -0.01
CA ILE A 152 20.91 -16.55 -1.16
C ILE A 152 19.62 -15.88 -1.68
N GLU A 153 18.90 -15.11 -0.88
CA GLU A 153 17.71 -14.38 -1.37
C GLU A 153 18.03 -13.30 -2.42
N GLY A 154 19.25 -12.75 -2.43
CA GLY A 154 19.72 -11.82 -3.46
C GLY A 154 19.88 -12.44 -4.85
N ILE A 155 19.74 -13.78 -4.98
CA ILE A 155 19.68 -14.48 -6.26
C ILE A 155 18.38 -14.13 -7.02
N TYR A 156 17.29 -13.88 -6.30
CA TYR A 156 15.96 -13.63 -6.88
C TYR A 156 15.33 -12.28 -6.47
N ARG A 157 15.90 -11.57 -5.49
CA ARG A 157 15.60 -10.16 -5.17
C ARG A 157 16.75 -9.23 -5.54
N ASN A 158 16.63 -7.95 -5.21
CA ASN A 158 17.74 -7.02 -5.19
C ASN A 158 18.76 -7.47 -4.14
N HIS A 159 20.04 -7.58 -4.48
CA HIS A 159 21.08 -7.90 -3.51
C HIS A 159 21.51 -6.61 -2.79
N TYR A 160 21.64 -6.63 -1.46
CA TYR A 160 21.93 -5.43 -0.65
C TYR A 160 23.11 -4.62 -1.19
N ARG A 161 24.23 -5.25 -1.56
CA ARG A 161 25.42 -4.55 -2.09
C ARG A 161 25.13 -3.78 -3.38
N ASP A 162 24.22 -4.26 -4.23
CA ASP A 162 23.88 -3.58 -5.49
C ASP A 162 23.03 -2.34 -5.21
N VAL A 163 22.09 -2.44 -4.26
CA VAL A 163 21.23 -1.33 -3.80
C VAL A 163 22.06 -0.28 -3.06
N PHE A 164 22.97 -0.69 -2.20
CA PHE A 164 23.91 0.19 -1.50
C PHE A 164 24.82 0.93 -2.50
N ARG A 165 25.47 0.22 -3.42
CA ARG A 165 26.29 0.83 -4.49
C ARG A 165 25.50 1.82 -5.35
N PHE A 166 24.23 1.50 -5.65
CA PHE A 166 23.36 2.39 -6.40
C PHE A 166 23.14 3.72 -5.68
N PHE A 167 22.82 3.69 -4.39
CA PHE A 167 22.59 4.91 -3.61
C PHE A 167 23.87 5.70 -3.33
N GLU A 168 25.00 5.04 -3.04
CA GLU A 168 26.28 5.76 -2.89
C GLU A 168 26.77 6.37 -4.22
N GLN A 169 26.48 5.76 -5.37
CA GLN A 169 26.88 6.29 -6.68
C GLN A 169 25.97 7.43 -7.17
N ARG A 170 24.64 7.34 -6.98
CA ARG A 170 23.68 8.34 -7.50
C ARG A 170 23.22 9.38 -6.48
N HIS A 171 23.33 9.09 -5.18
CA HIS A 171 22.83 9.94 -4.09
C HIS A 171 23.79 9.97 -2.88
N PRO A 172 25.11 10.19 -3.05
CA PRO A 172 26.09 10.10 -1.96
C PRO A 172 25.71 10.98 -0.76
N GLY A 173 25.42 10.37 0.39
CA GLY A 173 24.94 11.07 1.60
C GLY A 173 23.56 11.72 1.50
N ARG A 174 22.84 11.58 0.38
CA ARG A 174 21.55 12.25 0.06
C ARG A 174 20.33 11.31 0.09
N TYR A 175 20.44 10.10 0.63
CA TYR A 175 19.29 9.17 0.69
C TYR A 175 18.99 8.68 2.11
N ARG A 176 17.70 8.41 2.38
CA ARG A 176 17.20 7.77 3.61
C ARG A 176 16.26 6.61 3.24
N VAL A 177 16.45 5.46 3.87
CA VAL A 177 15.76 4.19 3.57
C VAL A 177 14.67 3.93 4.61
N TYR A 178 13.49 3.51 4.17
CA TYR A 178 12.35 3.22 5.04
C TYR A 178 11.95 1.75 4.89
N ASN A 179 12.12 0.99 5.98
CA ASN A 179 11.73 -0.41 6.05
C ASN A 179 10.30 -0.56 6.58
N LEU A 180 9.41 -1.10 5.76
CA LEU A 180 8.01 -1.38 6.12
C LEU A 180 7.76 -2.83 6.56
N CYS A 181 8.81 -3.64 6.73
CA CYS A 181 8.69 -5.05 7.09
C CYS A 181 8.82 -5.29 8.60
N VAL A 182 7.72 -5.62 9.29
CA VAL A 182 7.79 -6.20 10.64
C VAL A 182 8.48 -7.57 10.65
N GLU A 183 8.35 -8.32 9.55
CA GLU A 183 8.83 -9.69 9.45
C GLU A 183 10.33 -9.79 9.10
N ARG A 184 10.95 -8.67 8.71
CA ARG A 184 12.31 -8.57 8.16
C ARG A 184 12.93 -7.22 8.54
N ARG A 185 13.52 -7.18 9.73
CA ARG A 185 14.33 -6.06 10.23
C ARG A 185 15.81 -6.34 9.97
N TYR A 186 16.59 -5.29 9.83
CA TYR A 186 18.05 -5.31 9.76
C TYR A 186 18.57 -4.16 10.61
N ALA A 187 19.73 -4.33 11.26
CA ALA A 187 20.28 -3.31 12.17
C ALA A 187 20.42 -1.96 11.44
N PRO A 188 19.69 -0.89 11.85
CA PRO A 188 19.70 0.38 11.15
C PRO A 188 21.10 0.97 11.03
N ASP A 189 21.88 0.92 12.11
CA ASP A 189 23.22 1.52 12.19
C ASP A 189 24.26 0.79 11.30
N GLU A 190 24.05 -0.50 11.04
CA GLU A 190 24.95 -1.33 10.21
C GLU A 190 24.69 -1.22 8.71
N LYS A 191 23.57 -0.60 8.29
CA LYS A 191 23.14 -0.54 6.89
C LYS A 191 22.97 0.89 6.43
N PHE A 192 23.30 1.15 5.16
CA PHE A 192 23.08 2.46 4.54
C PHE A 192 23.66 3.64 5.36
N HIS A 193 24.76 3.41 6.09
CA HIS A 193 25.39 4.36 7.03
C HIS A 193 24.42 4.95 8.08
N GLY A 194 23.56 4.11 8.69
CA GLY A 194 22.60 4.57 9.71
C GLY A 194 21.40 5.35 9.15
N ARG A 195 21.32 5.55 7.83
CA ARG A 195 20.23 6.32 7.18
C ARG A 195 18.99 5.45 6.96
N VAL A 196 18.55 4.73 7.99
CA VAL A 196 17.43 3.79 7.96
C VAL A 196 16.40 4.16 9.03
N ALA A 197 15.13 4.20 8.66
CA ALA A 197 14.00 4.32 9.57
C ALA A 197 13.04 3.13 9.39
N GLU A 198 12.38 2.71 10.47
CA GLU A 198 11.47 1.56 10.47
C GLU A 198 10.03 1.99 10.74
N PHE A 199 9.13 1.70 9.80
CA PHE A 199 7.69 1.96 9.88
C PHE A 199 6.95 0.66 9.50
N GLY A 200 7.22 -0.40 10.25
CA GLY A 200 6.78 -1.75 9.94
C GLY A 200 5.29 -1.99 10.16
N PHE A 201 4.63 -2.63 9.20
CA PHE A 201 3.29 -3.23 9.38
C PHE A 201 3.14 -4.54 8.61
N GLU A 202 2.09 -5.32 8.92
CA GLU A 202 1.91 -6.68 8.43
C GLU A 202 1.69 -6.77 6.91
N ASP A 203 2.19 -7.84 6.29
CA ASP A 203 2.04 -8.02 4.84
C ASP A 203 0.58 -8.27 4.45
N HIS A 204 0.14 -7.62 3.36
CA HIS A 204 -1.25 -7.61 2.89
C HIS A 204 -2.31 -6.95 3.79
N CYS A 205 -1.92 -6.30 4.89
CA CYS A 205 -2.81 -5.47 5.71
C CYS A 205 -2.66 -3.97 5.37
N PRO A 206 -3.63 -3.10 5.71
CA PRO A 206 -3.35 -1.67 5.85
C PRO A 206 -2.39 -1.41 7.02
N PRO A 207 -1.71 -0.24 7.05
CA PRO A 207 -0.99 0.22 8.24
C PRO A 207 -1.95 0.70 9.33
N PRO A 208 -1.49 0.89 10.58
CA PRO A 208 -2.17 1.78 11.51
C PRO A 208 -2.31 3.16 10.88
N LEU A 209 -3.44 3.81 11.08
CA LEU A 209 -3.64 5.21 10.71
C LEU A 209 -2.63 6.10 11.47
N SER A 210 -2.38 5.76 12.73
CA SER A 210 -1.36 6.39 13.59
C SER A 210 0.09 6.25 13.09
N LEU A 211 0.38 5.34 12.17
CA LEU A 211 1.70 5.17 11.57
C LEU A 211 1.94 6.11 10.37
N LEU A 212 0.87 6.57 9.71
CA LEU A 212 0.97 7.36 8.48
C LEU A 212 1.55 8.76 8.73
N LEU A 213 1.05 9.47 9.74
CA LEU A 213 1.48 10.84 10.02
C LEU A 213 2.95 10.94 10.50
N PRO A 214 3.45 10.12 11.44
CA PRO A 214 4.87 10.11 11.81
C PRO A 214 5.78 9.77 10.62
N PHE A 215 5.38 8.83 9.76
CA PHE A 215 6.11 8.53 8.52
C PHE A 215 6.17 9.75 7.59
N CYS A 216 5.03 10.40 7.33
CA CYS A 216 5.00 11.55 6.44
C CYS A 216 5.84 12.72 6.97
N ARG A 217 5.84 12.94 8.29
CA ARG A 217 6.68 13.96 8.96
C ARG A 217 8.17 13.64 8.83
N ASP A 218 8.62 12.41 9.08
CA ASP A 218 10.04 12.01 8.95
C ASP A 218 10.54 12.18 7.50
N VAL A 219 9.72 11.75 6.53
CA VAL A 219 9.98 11.96 5.09
C VAL A 219 10.03 13.44 4.74
N HIS A 220 9.07 14.25 5.20
CA HIS A 220 9.01 15.67 4.88
C HIS A 220 10.21 16.44 5.45
N VAL A 221 10.58 16.18 6.71
CA VAL A 221 11.76 16.77 7.36
C VAL A 221 13.02 16.41 6.59
N TRP A 222 13.24 15.13 6.28
CA TRP A 222 14.40 14.70 5.48
C TRP A 222 14.45 15.39 4.11
N LEU A 223 13.32 15.46 3.39
CA LEU A 223 13.26 16.08 2.07
C LEU A 223 13.33 17.62 2.10
N LYS A 224 13.00 18.29 3.21
CA LYS A 224 13.22 19.74 3.38
C LYS A 224 14.67 20.10 3.71
N THR A 225 15.44 19.23 4.38
CA THR A 225 16.83 19.55 4.77
C THR A 225 17.78 19.78 3.59
N ASN A 226 17.50 19.20 2.41
CA ASN A 226 18.25 19.46 1.18
C ASN A 226 17.39 19.12 -0.06
N PRO A 227 17.40 19.92 -1.14
CA PRO A 227 16.62 19.62 -2.35
C PRO A 227 17.08 18.36 -3.10
N GLU A 228 18.35 17.96 -2.99
CA GLU A 228 18.89 16.73 -3.58
C GLU A 228 18.52 15.48 -2.79
N ASN A 229 18.00 15.62 -1.56
CA ASN A 229 17.67 14.46 -0.75
C ASN A 229 16.56 13.63 -1.41
N VAL A 230 16.70 12.30 -1.33
CA VAL A 230 15.71 11.32 -1.78
C VAL A 230 15.33 10.37 -0.64
N VAL A 231 14.15 9.74 -0.74
CA VAL A 231 13.73 8.66 0.16
C VAL A 231 13.51 7.37 -0.60
N ALA A 232 13.91 6.25 0.00
CA ALA A 232 13.78 4.92 -0.57
C ALA A 232 12.91 4.03 0.32
N VAL A 233 11.65 3.86 -0.05
CA VAL A 233 10.65 3.12 0.73
C VAL A 233 10.53 1.70 0.20
N HIS A 234 10.70 0.70 1.08
CA HIS A 234 10.60 -0.70 0.68
C HIS A 234 9.74 -1.55 1.61
N CYS A 235 9.18 -2.60 1.03
CA CYS A 235 8.66 -3.76 1.75
C CYS A 235 9.19 -5.03 1.06
N LYS A 236 8.62 -6.20 1.34
CA LYS A 236 9.00 -7.48 0.71
C LYS A 236 9.01 -7.46 -0.84
N ALA A 237 8.12 -6.68 -1.45
CA ALA A 237 7.92 -6.62 -2.89
C ALA A 237 7.78 -5.20 -3.48
N GLY A 238 7.82 -4.14 -2.67
CA GLY A 238 7.72 -2.76 -3.13
C GLY A 238 6.44 -2.42 -3.91
N LYS A 239 5.28 -2.97 -3.52
CA LYS A 239 3.98 -2.75 -4.19
C LYS A 239 2.89 -2.25 -3.22
N GLY A 240 2.22 -3.14 -2.47
CA GLY A 240 1.10 -2.76 -1.58
C GLY A 240 1.51 -1.81 -0.45
N ARG A 241 2.25 -2.31 0.56
CA ARG A 241 2.70 -1.52 1.72
C ARG A 241 3.43 -0.23 1.31
N THR A 242 4.41 -0.34 0.41
CA THR A 242 5.16 0.80 -0.15
C THR A 242 4.27 1.82 -0.84
N GLY A 243 3.27 1.36 -1.61
CA GLY A 243 2.32 2.23 -2.28
C GLY A 243 1.48 3.03 -1.29
N VAL A 244 0.94 2.39 -0.24
CA VAL A 244 0.16 3.10 0.79
C VAL A 244 0.96 4.24 1.41
N MET A 245 2.19 3.97 1.87
CA MET A 245 3.01 4.99 2.53
C MET A 245 3.42 6.12 1.56
N LEU A 246 3.78 5.79 0.31
CA LEU A 246 4.13 6.81 -0.69
C LEU A 246 2.92 7.63 -1.15
N CYS A 247 1.72 7.03 -1.25
CA CYS A 247 0.49 7.77 -1.54
C CYS A 247 0.13 8.70 -0.38
N ALA A 248 0.23 8.23 0.87
CA ALA A 248 0.05 9.07 2.05
C ALA A 248 1.02 10.26 2.06
N TYR A 249 2.30 10.07 1.72
CA TYR A 249 3.23 11.19 1.61
C TYR A 249 2.90 12.14 0.43
N MET A 250 2.46 11.64 -0.72
CA MET A 250 2.06 12.50 -1.84
C MET A 250 0.83 13.37 -1.51
N LEU A 251 -0.11 12.85 -0.72
CA LEU A 251 -1.24 13.60 -0.16
C LEU A 251 -0.77 14.64 0.87
N TYR A 252 0.08 14.23 1.82
CA TYR A 252 0.67 15.11 2.83
C TYR A 252 1.43 16.28 2.19
N ALA A 253 2.21 16.02 1.14
CA ALA A 253 2.98 17.03 0.43
C ALA A 253 2.21 17.76 -0.70
N ARG A 254 0.88 17.57 -0.81
CA ARG A 254 0.00 18.16 -1.84
C ARG A 254 0.50 17.99 -3.29
N ILE A 255 1.21 16.89 -3.56
CA ILE A 255 1.63 16.47 -4.91
C ILE A 255 0.40 15.97 -5.69
N TRP A 256 -0.51 15.29 -4.99
CA TRP A 256 -1.85 14.91 -5.43
C TRP A 256 -2.85 15.36 -4.36
N ARG A 257 -4.05 15.81 -4.75
CA ARG A 257 -5.07 16.24 -3.78
C ARG A 257 -5.99 15.10 -3.36
N SER A 258 -6.39 14.22 -4.29
CA SER A 258 -7.26 13.08 -3.96
C SER A 258 -6.49 11.77 -3.76
N ALA A 259 -7.07 10.87 -2.96
CA ALA A 259 -6.62 9.49 -2.84
C ALA A 259 -6.60 8.77 -4.21
N HIS A 260 -7.50 9.12 -5.13
CA HIS A 260 -7.54 8.54 -6.47
C HIS A 260 -6.26 8.88 -7.24
N GLY A 261 -5.92 10.17 -7.36
CA GLY A 261 -4.74 10.64 -8.08
C GLY A 261 -3.45 10.05 -7.53
N ALA A 262 -3.27 10.07 -6.22
CA ALA A 262 -2.10 9.48 -5.57
C ALA A 262 -1.96 7.97 -5.87
N LEU A 263 -3.06 7.20 -5.81
CA LEU A 263 -3.07 5.75 -6.03
C LEU A 263 -2.81 5.37 -7.48
N GLU A 264 -3.42 6.08 -8.43
CA GLU A 264 -3.30 5.78 -9.87
C GLU A 264 -1.96 6.28 -10.45
N TYR A 265 -1.44 7.43 -9.99
CA TYR A 265 -0.07 7.87 -10.31
C TYR A 265 0.97 6.85 -9.80
N PHE A 266 0.85 6.38 -8.55
CA PHE A 266 1.72 5.32 -8.05
C PHE A 266 1.59 4.01 -8.86
N ALA A 267 0.38 3.67 -9.33
CA ALA A 267 0.14 2.50 -10.16
C ALA A 267 0.83 2.62 -11.54
N ALA A 268 0.74 3.79 -12.17
CA ALA A 268 1.35 4.12 -13.45
C ALA A 268 2.88 4.09 -13.40
N ALA A 269 3.45 4.71 -12.36
CA ALA A 269 4.88 4.68 -12.07
C ALA A 269 5.37 3.25 -11.82
N ARG A 270 4.79 2.53 -10.85
CA ARG A 270 5.39 1.31 -10.31
C ARG A 270 5.21 0.06 -11.18
N SER A 271 4.18 0.01 -12.04
CA SER A 271 3.76 -1.21 -12.74
C SER A 271 3.53 -1.01 -14.23
N LYS A 272 4.09 -1.91 -15.06
CA LYS A 272 3.81 -1.95 -16.52
C LYS A 272 2.36 -2.32 -16.85
N LYS A 273 1.68 -3.01 -15.93
CA LYS A 273 0.22 -3.30 -16.03
C LYS A 273 -0.65 -2.28 -15.27
N LEU A 274 -0.09 -1.14 -14.85
CA LEU A 274 -0.84 -0.06 -14.20
C LEU A 274 -1.61 -0.56 -12.97
N GLN A 275 -0.88 -1.22 -12.06
CA GLN A 275 -1.42 -1.84 -10.85
C GLN A 275 -0.49 -1.57 -9.66
N GLY A 276 -0.80 -0.53 -8.89
CA GLY A 276 -0.11 -0.13 -7.67
C GLY A 276 -0.68 -0.83 -6.44
N VAL A 277 -1.42 -0.10 -5.60
CA VAL A 277 -2.14 -0.67 -4.46
C VAL A 277 -3.43 -1.34 -4.96
N THR A 278 -3.51 -2.67 -4.81
CA THR A 278 -4.63 -3.49 -5.33
C THR A 278 -5.43 -4.23 -4.26
N ILE A 279 -5.14 -3.97 -2.97
CA ILE A 279 -5.92 -4.46 -1.83
C ILE A 279 -6.86 -3.32 -1.44
N LEU A 280 -8.14 -3.61 -1.34
CA LEU A 280 -9.20 -2.60 -1.21
C LEU A 280 -9.13 -1.93 0.15
N SER A 281 -8.90 -2.70 1.21
CA SER A 281 -8.60 -2.18 2.54
C SER A 281 -7.37 -1.26 2.58
N GLN A 282 -6.32 -1.55 1.78
CA GLN A 282 -5.16 -0.66 1.68
C GLN A 282 -5.49 0.65 0.96
N ARG A 283 -6.37 0.62 -0.06
CA ARG A 283 -6.84 1.85 -0.74
C ARG A 283 -7.75 2.67 0.17
N ARG A 284 -8.65 2.04 0.93
CA ARG A 284 -9.54 2.70 1.91
C ARG A 284 -8.75 3.50 2.96
N PHE A 285 -7.64 2.95 3.44
CA PHE A 285 -6.76 3.66 4.39
C PHE A 285 -6.01 4.86 3.79
N VAL A 286 -5.69 4.83 2.48
CA VAL A 286 -5.23 6.04 1.78
C VAL A 286 -6.37 7.06 1.66
N GLY A 287 -7.61 6.61 1.42
CA GLY A 287 -8.81 7.45 1.47
C GLY A 287 -9.03 8.13 2.82
N TYR A 288 -8.95 7.38 3.93
CA TYR A 288 -9.01 7.92 5.29
C TYR A 288 -7.95 9.00 5.53
N PHE A 289 -6.70 8.78 5.11
CA PHE A 289 -5.64 9.77 5.28
C PHE A 289 -5.81 11.00 4.35
N SER A 290 -6.36 10.80 3.14
CA SER A 290 -6.72 11.88 2.22
C SER A 290 -7.77 12.81 2.83
N GLU A 291 -8.80 12.25 3.49
CA GLU A 291 -9.83 13.03 4.18
C GLU A 291 -9.26 13.81 5.37
N LEU A 292 -8.30 13.25 6.13
CA LEU A 292 -7.59 14.00 7.17
C LEU A 292 -6.74 15.15 6.60
N CYS A 293 -6.09 14.95 5.44
CA CYS A 293 -5.35 16.01 4.77
C CYS A 293 -6.30 17.12 4.27
N ARG A 294 -7.43 16.74 3.67
CA ARG A 294 -8.47 17.69 3.22
C ARG A 294 -9.03 18.52 4.36
N ARG A 295 -9.32 17.90 5.51
CA ARG A 295 -9.78 18.58 6.74
C ARG A 295 -8.74 19.51 7.38
N SER A 296 -7.47 19.40 7.02
CA SER A 296 -6.40 20.29 7.52
C SER A 296 -6.16 21.53 6.65
N GLU A 297 -7.06 21.83 5.71
CA GLU A 297 -6.96 23.01 4.86
C GLU A 297 -7.47 24.25 5.62
N SER A 298 -6.57 25.23 5.76
CA SER A 298 -6.90 26.58 6.21
C SER A 298 -7.58 27.40 5.10
N ALA A 299 -8.08 28.59 5.43
CA ALA A 299 -8.59 29.52 4.41
C ALA A 299 -7.51 29.87 3.38
N ASP A 300 -6.29 30.16 3.85
CA ASP A 300 -5.12 30.46 3.02
C ASP A 300 -4.77 29.28 2.07
N ASP A 301 -4.88 28.03 2.55
CA ASP A 301 -4.69 26.84 1.71
C ASP A 301 -5.74 26.77 0.59
N LEU A 302 -7.00 27.10 0.87
CA LEU A 302 -8.08 27.08 -0.12
C LEU A 302 -7.88 28.17 -1.19
N GLU A 303 -7.34 29.34 -0.83
CA GLU A 303 -6.98 30.39 -1.78
C GLU A 303 -5.81 29.97 -2.70
N GLU A 304 -4.80 29.24 -2.21
CA GLU A 304 -3.67 28.77 -3.04
C GLU A 304 -3.98 27.49 -3.83
N LEU A 305 -4.72 26.54 -3.24
CA LEU A 305 -4.94 25.20 -3.79
C LEU A 305 -6.25 25.07 -4.59
N GLY A 306 -7.18 26.02 -4.47
CA GLY A 306 -8.50 26.00 -5.11
C GLY A 306 -9.46 24.98 -4.51
N SER A 307 -10.59 24.75 -5.21
CA SER A 307 -11.60 23.76 -4.82
C SER A 307 -11.03 22.35 -4.76
N TYR A 308 -11.33 21.61 -3.69
CA TYR A 308 -10.94 20.20 -3.58
C TYR A 308 -11.73 19.35 -4.57
N GLU A 309 -13.04 19.60 -4.69
CA GLU A 309 -13.97 18.84 -5.51
C GLU A 309 -13.63 18.95 -7.00
N GLU A 310 -13.29 20.16 -7.48
CA GLU A 310 -12.88 20.37 -8.88
C GLU A 310 -11.56 19.66 -9.21
N GLU A 311 -10.59 19.67 -8.29
CA GLU A 311 -9.32 18.96 -8.47
C GLU A 311 -9.49 17.44 -8.36
N GLU A 312 -10.34 16.94 -7.46
CA GLU A 312 -10.68 15.52 -7.40
C GLU A 312 -11.37 15.04 -8.68
N ASP A 313 -12.33 15.80 -9.22
CA ASP A 313 -12.98 15.47 -10.50
C ASP A 313 -11.99 15.53 -11.67
N ARG A 314 -11.08 16.52 -11.69
CA ARG A 314 -9.99 16.59 -12.68
C ARG A 314 -9.06 15.38 -12.60
N GLU A 315 -8.66 14.98 -11.39
CA GLU A 315 -7.83 13.78 -11.17
C GLU A 315 -8.58 12.50 -11.58
N ARG A 316 -9.87 12.38 -11.28
CA ARG A 316 -10.71 11.22 -11.67
C ARG A 316 -10.99 11.13 -13.17
N ALA A 317 -11.00 12.27 -13.87
CA ALA A 317 -11.14 12.32 -15.31
C ALA A 317 -9.89 11.84 -16.07
N MET A 318 -8.71 11.86 -15.43
CA MET A 318 -7.46 11.36 -16.03
C MET A 318 -7.50 9.83 -16.21
N THR A 319 -7.11 9.35 -17.38
CA THR A 319 -6.92 7.92 -17.60
C THR A 319 -5.59 7.46 -17.00
N LEU A 320 -5.47 6.15 -16.73
CA LEU A 320 -4.21 5.52 -16.33
C LEU A 320 -3.07 5.69 -17.35
N THR A 321 -3.38 6.02 -18.61
CA THR A 321 -2.39 6.38 -19.63
C THR A 321 -1.87 7.81 -19.42
N ASP A 322 -2.73 8.74 -19.01
CA ASP A 322 -2.37 10.14 -18.77
C ASP A 322 -1.47 10.26 -17.54
N TYR A 323 -1.83 9.57 -16.44
CA TYR A 323 -0.94 9.39 -15.28
C TYR A 323 0.43 8.82 -15.66
N HIS A 324 0.47 7.88 -16.60
CA HIS A 324 1.73 7.31 -17.08
C HIS A 324 2.53 8.27 -17.97
N ALA A 325 1.86 9.06 -18.81
CA ALA A 325 2.50 10.09 -19.63
C ALA A 325 3.12 11.18 -18.75
N GLN A 326 2.36 11.70 -17.78
CA GLN A 326 2.85 12.68 -16.80
C GLN A 326 4.06 12.15 -16.02
N TRP A 327 3.95 10.97 -15.40
CA TRP A 327 5.08 10.34 -14.69
C TRP A 327 6.31 10.16 -15.59
N SER A 328 6.11 9.76 -16.85
CA SER A 328 7.21 9.58 -17.80
C SER A 328 7.90 10.91 -18.11
N GLN A 329 7.15 11.98 -18.33
CA GLN A 329 7.69 13.32 -18.59
C GLN A 329 8.49 13.83 -17.38
N GLU A 330 7.91 13.75 -16.18
CA GLU A 330 8.53 14.21 -14.92
C GLU A 330 9.81 13.45 -14.55
N THR A 331 9.92 12.17 -14.96
CA THR A 331 11.10 11.33 -14.70
C THR A 331 12.10 11.24 -15.85
N GLN A 332 11.70 11.57 -17.09
CA GLN A 332 12.62 11.67 -18.24
C GLN A 332 13.27 13.05 -18.37
N ALA A 333 12.68 14.11 -17.80
CA ALA A 333 13.26 15.44 -17.74
C ALA A 333 14.48 15.57 -16.80
N LEU A 334 15.16 14.47 -16.48
CA LEU A 334 16.44 14.44 -15.79
C LEU A 334 17.56 14.83 -16.78
N PRO A 335 18.26 15.97 -16.62
CA PRO A 335 19.44 16.25 -17.42
C PRO A 335 20.56 15.30 -17.00
N GLU A 336 21.27 14.68 -17.96
CA GLU A 336 22.29 13.65 -17.70
C GLU A 336 23.52 14.10 -16.87
N ALA A 337 23.58 15.37 -16.45
CA ALA A 337 24.68 15.95 -15.69
C ALA A 337 24.29 16.98 -14.61
N SER A 338 23.01 17.13 -14.22
CA SER A 338 22.65 18.09 -13.15
C SER A 338 21.55 17.63 -12.18
N SER A 339 21.76 18.02 -10.91
CA SER A 339 20.91 17.83 -9.72
C SER A 339 19.40 17.70 -10.00
N PRO A 340 18.67 16.78 -9.33
CA PRO A 340 17.24 16.51 -9.54
C PRO A 340 16.34 17.68 -9.07
N ARG A 341 16.27 18.74 -9.88
CA ARG A 341 15.40 19.91 -9.68
C ARG A 341 13.99 19.62 -10.21
N GLY A 342 13.24 18.81 -9.47
CA GLY A 342 11.84 18.49 -9.75
C GLY A 342 10.86 19.24 -8.84
N ILE A 343 10.17 20.23 -9.40
CA ILE A 343 8.82 20.71 -9.01
C ILE A 343 8.57 20.90 -7.49
N ILE A 344 9.48 21.60 -6.81
CA ILE A 344 9.24 22.20 -5.47
C ILE A 344 9.58 23.72 -5.46
N ASN A 345 10.15 24.24 -6.54
CA ASN A 345 10.65 25.63 -6.63
C ASN A 345 9.70 26.63 -7.34
N ALA A 346 8.47 26.24 -7.69
CA ALA A 346 7.48 27.12 -8.30
C ALA A 346 6.32 27.39 -7.33
N LYS A 347 6.60 28.24 -6.32
CA LYS A 347 5.85 28.37 -5.04
C LYS A 347 5.73 27.05 -4.29
N GLN A 348 6.25 27.02 -3.06
CA GLN A 348 6.27 25.80 -2.27
C GLN A 348 4.87 25.60 -1.68
N ARG A 349 4.01 24.84 -2.37
CA ARG A 349 2.65 24.52 -1.89
C ARG A 349 2.70 24.14 -0.41
N PRO A 350 1.83 24.69 0.44
CA PRO A 350 1.72 24.27 1.83
C PRO A 350 1.48 22.77 1.89
N HIS A 351 2.06 22.13 2.90
CA HIS A 351 1.89 20.72 3.14
C HIS A 351 0.75 20.53 4.14
N ALA A 352 -0.01 19.44 4.03
CA ALA A 352 -1.12 19.17 4.91
C ALA A 352 -0.64 19.01 6.37
N GLU A 353 -1.46 19.50 7.31
CA GLU A 353 -1.24 19.34 8.76
C GLU A 353 -2.34 18.47 9.40
N PRO A 354 -2.55 17.22 8.94
CA PRO A 354 -3.66 16.40 9.39
C PRO A 354 -3.55 16.07 10.89
N VAL A 355 -4.66 16.21 11.59
CA VAL A 355 -4.83 15.74 12.97
C VAL A 355 -5.34 14.31 12.94
N LEU A 356 -4.71 13.41 13.70
CA LEU A 356 -5.21 12.04 13.85
C LEU A 356 -6.50 12.05 14.70
N PRO A 357 -7.54 11.28 14.33
CA PRO A 357 -8.78 11.26 15.08
C PRO A 357 -8.58 10.69 16.49
N THR A 358 -9.37 11.16 17.45
CA THR A 358 -9.52 10.52 18.76
C THR A 358 -10.14 9.13 18.61
N ARG A 359 -9.86 8.23 19.57
CA ARG A 359 -10.45 6.89 19.57
C ARG A 359 -11.98 6.99 19.71
N VAL A 360 -12.69 6.34 18.79
CA VAL A 360 -14.14 6.12 18.88
C VAL A 360 -14.38 4.64 19.20
N ASN A 361 -14.94 4.36 20.38
CA ASN A 361 -15.34 3.01 20.77
C ASN A 361 -16.77 2.77 20.31
N LEU A 362 -16.98 1.74 19.49
CA LEU A 362 -18.28 1.36 18.95
C LEU A 362 -18.64 -0.06 19.40
N VAL A 363 -19.92 -0.34 19.60
CA VAL A 363 -20.44 -1.68 19.84
C VAL A 363 -21.03 -2.21 18.53
N LEU A 364 -20.40 -3.21 17.92
CA LEU A 364 -20.99 -3.93 16.79
C LEU A 364 -22.21 -4.71 17.29
N VAL A 365 -23.38 -4.41 16.73
CA VAL A 365 -24.67 -5.02 17.12
C VAL A 365 -25.24 -5.94 16.04
N ALA A 366 -25.02 -5.65 14.77
CA ALA A 366 -25.47 -6.53 13.68
C ALA A 366 -24.55 -6.52 12.46
N VAL A 367 -24.52 -7.66 11.76
CA VAL A 367 -23.94 -7.82 10.43
C VAL A 367 -25.07 -8.21 9.48
N VAL A 368 -25.24 -7.46 8.39
CA VAL A 368 -26.27 -7.69 7.38
C VAL A 368 -25.61 -8.00 6.04
N LEU A 369 -26.08 -9.04 5.36
CA LEU A 369 -25.67 -9.39 4.00
C LEU A 369 -26.82 -9.06 3.04
N CYS A 370 -26.57 -8.13 2.12
CA CYS A 370 -27.48 -7.76 1.04
C CYS A 370 -27.10 -8.50 -0.26
N GLY A 371 -28.03 -8.64 -1.21
CA GLY A 371 -27.75 -9.32 -2.49
C GLY A 371 -27.40 -10.80 -2.34
N VAL A 372 -27.97 -11.48 -1.34
CA VAL A 372 -27.69 -12.90 -1.04
C VAL A 372 -28.84 -13.83 -1.42
N THR A 373 -30.08 -13.34 -1.45
CA THR A 373 -31.31 -14.14 -1.54
C THR A 373 -31.66 -14.53 -2.98
N SER A 374 -31.52 -13.59 -3.91
CA SER A 374 -31.64 -13.77 -5.37
C SER A 374 -30.72 -14.86 -5.93
N HIS A 375 -29.46 -14.88 -5.49
CA HIS A 375 -28.40 -15.65 -6.14
C HIS A 375 -28.21 -17.04 -5.52
N LYS A 376 -28.70 -18.08 -6.23
CA LYS A 376 -28.75 -19.50 -5.81
C LYS A 376 -27.55 -20.00 -4.97
N LYS A 377 -26.31 -19.68 -5.37
CA LYS A 377 -25.11 -20.15 -4.66
C LYS A 377 -24.78 -19.37 -3.38
N THR A 378 -25.04 -18.06 -3.37
CA THR A 378 -24.88 -17.27 -2.14
C THR A 378 -25.97 -17.68 -1.16
N ASN A 379 -27.23 -17.68 -1.62
CA ASN A 379 -28.42 -18.03 -0.86
C ASN A 379 -28.28 -19.39 -0.16
N ALA A 380 -27.88 -20.43 -0.89
CA ALA A 380 -27.72 -21.79 -0.37
C ALA A 380 -26.58 -21.98 0.63
N SER A 381 -25.74 -20.97 0.91
CA SER A 381 -24.62 -21.10 1.87
C SER A 381 -24.49 -19.97 2.89
N ALA A 382 -25.03 -18.78 2.63
CA ALA A 382 -24.86 -17.59 3.46
C ALA A 382 -25.41 -17.75 4.89
N ALA A 383 -26.49 -18.52 5.07
CA ALA A 383 -27.02 -18.88 6.38
C ALA A 383 -26.00 -19.62 7.28
N GLU A 384 -25.07 -20.39 6.68
CA GLU A 384 -24.01 -21.10 7.40
C GLU A 384 -22.73 -20.28 7.60
N TRP A 385 -22.68 -19.02 7.16
CA TRP A 385 -21.48 -18.22 7.32
C TRP A 385 -21.27 -17.83 8.78
N ARG A 386 -20.02 -17.51 9.12
CA ARG A 386 -19.57 -17.00 10.41
C ARG A 386 -18.75 -15.75 10.19
N VAL A 387 -18.75 -14.87 11.17
CA VAL A 387 -18.01 -13.60 11.10
C VAL A 387 -16.98 -13.60 12.22
N ARG A 388 -15.75 -13.27 11.87
CA ARG A 388 -14.68 -12.98 12.84
C ARG A 388 -14.37 -11.49 12.79
N VAL A 389 -14.21 -10.88 13.96
CA VAL A 389 -13.80 -9.49 14.14
C VAL A 389 -12.47 -9.48 14.89
N GLU A 390 -11.49 -8.73 14.39
CA GLU A 390 -10.19 -8.53 15.03
C GLU A 390 -10.00 -7.01 15.24
N CYS A 391 -9.94 -6.56 16.48
CA CYS A 391 -9.82 -5.15 16.88
C CYS A 391 -8.42 -4.84 17.40
N GLY A 392 -7.92 -3.62 17.16
CA GLY A 392 -6.54 -3.29 17.50
C GLY A 392 -5.54 -4.21 16.79
N ALA A 393 -5.86 -4.60 15.55
CA ALA A 393 -5.14 -5.66 14.83
C ALA A 393 -3.75 -5.25 14.33
N ILE A 394 -3.20 -4.14 14.84
CA ILE A 394 -1.76 -3.91 14.91
C ILE A 394 -1.30 -4.06 16.38
N ARG A 395 -0.45 -5.08 16.57
CA ARG A 395 0.14 -5.58 17.82
C ARG A 395 0.60 -4.46 18.79
N PRO A 396 0.52 -4.68 20.13
CA PRO A 396 0.59 -6.00 20.79
C PRO A 396 -0.72 -6.63 21.28
N ARG A 397 -1.83 -5.89 21.36
CA ARG A 397 -3.10 -6.41 21.92
C ARG A 397 -4.20 -6.45 20.86
N VAL A 398 -4.36 -7.61 20.24
CA VAL A 398 -5.46 -7.87 19.29
C VAL A 398 -6.59 -8.57 20.03
N ALA A 399 -7.75 -7.92 20.12
CA ALA A 399 -8.98 -8.57 20.60
C ALA A 399 -9.63 -9.31 19.43
N VAL A 400 -9.91 -10.61 19.60
CA VAL A 400 -10.45 -11.47 18.53
C VAL A 400 -11.79 -12.06 18.96
N TYR A 401 -12.83 -11.77 18.19
CA TYR A 401 -14.20 -12.19 18.47
C TYR A 401 -14.71 -13.02 17.29
N ASP A 402 -15.02 -14.30 17.52
CA ASP A 402 -15.88 -15.07 16.61
C ASP A 402 -17.34 -14.79 17.01
N LEU A 403 -18.08 -14.08 16.16
CA LEU A 403 -19.43 -13.60 16.51
C LEU A 403 -20.40 -14.76 16.70
N VAL A 404 -21.11 -14.74 17.84
CA VAL A 404 -22.14 -15.75 18.15
C VAL A 404 -23.45 -15.37 17.47
N GLY A 405 -24.01 -16.30 16.71
CA GLY A 405 -25.28 -16.12 16.02
C GLY A 405 -25.42 -17.03 14.80
N SER A 406 -26.47 -16.79 14.02
CA SER A 406 -26.63 -17.31 12.65
C SER A 406 -27.41 -16.28 11.84
N PHE A 407 -27.14 -16.25 10.54
CA PHE A 407 -27.81 -15.34 9.62
C PHE A 407 -29.27 -15.77 9.41
N GLN A 408 -30.21 -14.87 9.74
CA GLN A 408 -31.65 -15.06 9.59
C GLN A 408 -32.19 -14.14 8.48
N ARG A 409 -33.24 -14.59 7.79
CA ARG A 409 -33.94 -13.77 6.78
C ARG A 409 -34.67 -12.62 7.47
N GLN A 410 -34.49 -11.42 6.95
CA GLN A 410 -35.22 -10.21 7.34
C GLN A 410 -35.75 -9.55 6.07
N LEU A 411 -36.94 -8.98 6.14
CA LEU A 411 -37.44 -8.01 5.16
C LEU A 411 -37.06 -6.62 5.66
N CYS A 412 -36.36 -5.85 4.83
CA CYS A 412 -36.03 -4.46 5.14
C CYS A 412 -36.65 -3.53 4.09
N PRO A 413 -37.12 -2.33 4.46
CA PRO A 413 -37.50 -1.31 3.48
C PRO A 413 -36.34 -1.00 2.53
N SER A 414 -36.65 -0.79 1.24
CA SER A 414 -35.70 -0.21 0.29
C SER A 414 -35.29 1.20 0.74
N THR A 415 -33.99 1.46 0.72
CA THR A 415 -33.42 2.81 0.90
C THR A 415 -33.36 3.62 -0.40
N ASP A 416 -33.55 2.98 -1.55
CA ASP A 416 -33.81 3.70 -2.80
C ASP A 416 -35.23 4.27 -2.74
N GLY A 417 -35.40 5.57 -3.02
CA GLY A 417 -36.62 6.37 -2.77
C GLY A 417 -37.89 6.00 -3.55
N ASP A 418 -37.96 4.80 -4.12
CA ASP A 418 -39.18 4.16 -4.62
C ASP A 418 -39.82 3.35 -3.47
N ASN A 419 -40.76 4.00 -2.77
CA ASN A 419 -41.16 3.70 -1.39
C ASN A 419 -42.06 2.45 -1.21
N THR A 420 -41.82 1.37 -1.97
CA THR A 420 -42.70 0.18 -2.02
C THR A 420 -42.01 -1.19 -2.14
N LYS A 421 -40.68 -1.26 -2.28
CA LYS A 421 -39.97 -2.56 -2.38
C LYS A 421 -39.32 -2.96 -1.06
N GLU A 422 -39.77 -4.06 -0.48
CA GLU A 422 -39.04 -4.74 0.58
C GLU A 422 -37.88 -5.54 -0.02
N VAL A 423 -36.67 -5.33 0.52
CA VAL A 423 -35.46 -6.07 0.13
C VAL A 423 -35.20 -7.15 1.17
N GLU A 424 -35.23 -8.41 0.71
CA GLU A 424 -34.90 -9.55 1.57
C GLU A 424 -33.37 -9.63 1.80
N VAL A 425 -32.96 -9.52 3.06
CA VAL A 425 -31.55 -9.58 3.49
C VAL A 425 -31.32 -10.73 4.47
N LEU A 426 -30.05 -11.05 4.72
CA LEU A 426 -29.67 -11.94 5.83
C LEU A 426 -29.00 -11.12 6.94
N GLU A 427 -29.65 -11.01 8.10
CA GLU A 427 -29.13 -10.33 9.28
C GLU A 427 -28.62 -11.34 10.32
N MET A 428 -27.47 -11.06 10.91
CA MET A 428 -27.00 -11.71 12.12
C MET A 428 -26.81 -10.63 13.19
N ARG A 429 -27.74 -10.58 14.16
CA ARG A 429 -27.53 -9.86 15.41
C ARG A 429 -26.45 -10.59 16.20
N CYS A 430 -25.50 -9.83 16.74
CA CYS A 430 -24.34 -10.37 17.43
C CYS A 430 -24.28 -9.90 18.88
N ASN A 431 -23.43 -10.54 19.65
CA ASN A 431 -23.36 -10.46 21.11
C ASN A 431 -22.68 -9.18 21.65
N ARG A 432 -23.00 -8.00 21.07
CA ARG A 432 -22.47 -6.67 21.45
C ARG A 432 -20.94 -6.64 21.60
N VAL A 433 -20.23 -6.63 20.48
CA VAL A 433 -18.76 -6.65 20.50
C VAL A 433 -18.19 -5.24 20.42
N ILE A 434 -17.37 -4.83 21.38
CA ILE A 434 -16.69 -3.53 21.35
C ILE A 434 -15.55 -3.56 20.33
N VAL A 435 -15.49 -2.53 19.50
CA VAL A 435 -14.51 -2.34 18.45
C VAL A 435 -13.97 -0.91 18.49
N TRP A 436 -12.69 -0.73 18.15
CA TRP A 436 -11.99 0.56 18.18
C TRP A 436 -10.83 0.59 17.18
N ASP A 437 -10.39 1.81 16.84
CA ASP A 437 -9.29 2.10 15.90
C ASP A 437 -9.42 1.27 14.60
N GLU A 438 -8.37 0.55 14.17
CA GLU A 438 -8.45 -0.38 13.05
C GLU A 438 -9.13 -1.71 13.40
N VAL A 439 -10.19 -2.01 12.65
CA VAL A 439 -10.99 -3.23 12.82
C VAL A 439 -10.98 -4.03 11.52
N LYS A 440 -10.65 -5.31 11.61
CA LYS A 440 -10.72 -6.27 10.51
C LYS A 440 -11.94 -7.17 10.70
N VAL A 441 -12.77 -7.27 9.68
CA VAL A 441 -13.92 -8.17 9.64
C VAL A 441 -13.70 -9.23 8.57
N GLU A 442 -13.77 -10.51 8.95
CA GLU A 442 -13.60 -11.66 8.05
C GLU A 442 -14.88 -12.50 7.99
N LEU A 443 -15.42 -12.67 6.77
CA LEU A 443 -16.49 -13.61 6.48
C LEU A 443 -15.91 -15.01 6.25
N ARG A 444 -16.45 -16.01 6.92
CA ARG A 444 -15.94 -17.39 6.96
C ARG A 444 -17.06 -18.40 6.72
N ARG A 445 -16.70 -19.56 6.18
CA ARG A 445 -17.57 -20.75 6.18
C ARG A 445 -17.54 -21.41 7.55
N ARG A 446 -18.64 -22.06 7.97
CA ARG A 446 -18.69 -22.94 9.15
C ARG A 446 -17.58 -24.00 9.17
N THR A 447 -17.13 -24.47 8.00
CA THR A 447 -16.01 -25.43 7.83
C THR A 447 -14.61 -24.82 7.90
N GLY A 448 -14.47 -23.55 8.31
CA GLY A 448 -13.17 -22.92 8.66
C GLY A 448 -12.50 -22.07 7.58
N GLY A 449 -13.01 -22.05 6.34
CA GLY A 449 -12.42 -21.30 5.22
C GLY A 449 -12.89 -19.85 5.09
N ALA A 450 -11.97 -18.89 4.98
CA ALA A 450 -12.26 -17.48 4.74
C ALA A 450 -12.81 -17.23 3.31
N LEU A 451 -13.94 -16.52 3.23
CA LEU A 451 -14.62 -16.12 2.00
C LEU A 451 -14.07 -14.77 1.49
N GLY A 452 -13.91 -13.82 2.40
CA GLY A 452 -13.44 -12.46 2.18
C GLY A 452 -13.22 -11.75 3.50
N HIS A 453 -12.56 -10.60 3.46
CA HIS A 453 -12.43 -9.72 4.60
C HIS A 453 -12.37 -8.27 4.16
N PHE A 454 -12.44 -7.36 5.11
CA PHE A 454 -12.17 -5.94 4.89
C PHE A 454 -11.70 -5.32 6.19
N TRP A 455 -11.02 -4.18 6.08
CA TRP A 455 -10.67 -3.33 7.21
C TRP A 455 -11.42 -2.02 7.14
N LEU A 456 -11.76 -1.49 8.31
CA LEU A 456 -12.34 -0.17 8.57
C LEU A 456 -11.55 0.51 9.70
N HIS A 457 -11.78 1.80 9.90
CA HIS A 457 -11.35 2.52 11.09
C HIS A 457 -12.57 3.17 11.77
N THR A 458 -12.76 2.99 13.08
CA THR A 458 -14.04 3.36 13.75
C THR A 458 -14.37 4.84 13.68
N ALA A 459 -13.36 5.72 13.71
CA ALA A 459 -13.55 7.17 13.55
C ALA A 459 -14.09 7.61 12.16
N PHE A 460 -14.23 6.71 11.19
CA PHE A 460 -14.75 6.98 9.84
C PHE A 460 -16.06 6.22 9.55
N ILE A 461 -16.77 5.79 10.60
CA ILE A 461 -18.12 5.22 10.47
C ILE A 461 -19.13 6.36 10.58
N SER A 462 -19.99 6.48 9.57
CA SER A 462 -21.03 7.51 9.54
C SER A 462 -22.16 7.15 10.51
N GLN A 463 -22.66 8.17 11.20
CA GLN A 463 -23.93 8.12 11.92
C GLN A 463 -25.06 8.39 10.93
N VAL A 464 -26.09 7.55 10.98
CA VAL A 464 -27.35 7.66 10.24
C VAL A 464 -28.46 7.53 11.30
N ASP A 465 -29.19 8.62 11.52
CA ASP A 465 -30.13 8.77 12.63
C ASP A 465 -29.46 8.43 13.99
N ASP A 466 -30.03 7.51 14.77
CA ASP A 466 -29.50 7.06 16.07
C ASP A 466 -28.52 5.88 15.99
N GLN A 467 -28.10 5.46 14.78
CA GLN A 467 -27.19 4.31 14.59
C GLN A 467 -25.96 4.67 13.76
N PHE A 468 -24.85 3.97 14.02
CA PHE A 468 -23.65 4.05 13.20
C PHE A 468 -23.69 2.90 12.18
N GLU A 469 -23.62 3.18 10.88
CA GLU A 469 -23.65 2.13 9.83
C GLU A 469 -22.44 2.26 8.90
N LEU A 470 -21.83 1.11 8.55
CA LEU A 470 -20.90 1.01 7.43
C LEU A 470 -21.47 0.04 6.41
N ALA A 471 -21.81 0.55 5.23
CA ALA A 471 -22.10 -0.24 4.04
C ALA A 471 -20.85 -0.39 3.17
N LEU A 472 -20.56 -1.61 2.73
CA LEU A 472 -19.51 -1.92 1.75
C LEU A 472 -20.07 -2.77 0.62
N GLU A 473 -19.84 -2.32 -0.61
CA GLU A 473 -20.22 -3.08 -1.81
C GLU A 473 -19.32 -4.31 -2.04
N LYS A 474 -19.76 -5.24 -2.91
CA LYS A 474 -18.91 -6.33 -3.43
C LYS A 474 -17.58 -5.82 -3.98
N SER A 475 -17.58 -4.65 -4.63
CA SER A 475 -16.44 -3.98 -5.25
C SER A 475 -15.35 -3.61 -4.23
N GLU A 476 -15.71 -3.50 -2.94
CA GLU A 476 -14.92 -2.95 -1.85
C GLU A 476 -14.38 -3.98 -0.84
N ILE A 477 -14.80 -5.26 -0.97
CA ILE A 477 -14.45 -6.33 -0.03
C ILE A 477 -13.31 -7.19 -0.58
N ASP A 478 -12.23 -7.32 0.19
CA ASP A 478 -11.05 -8.07 -0.23
C ASP A 478 -11.34 -9.56 -0.43
N LYS A 479 -10.71 -10.12 -1.47
CA LYS A 479 -11.00 -11.43 -2.10
C LYS A 479 -12.37 -11.51 -2.78
N ILE A 480 -13.45 -10.97 -2.20
CA ILE A 480 -14.81 -11.06 -2.74
C ILE A 480 -14.99 -10.27 -4.04
N ALA A 481 -14.44 -9.05 -4.15
CA ALA A 481 -14.45 -8.25 -5.37
C ALA A 481 -13.89 -8.98 -6.60
N LYS A 482 -12.95 -9.92 -6.39
CA LYS A 482 -12.33 -10.70 -7.48
C LYS A 482 -13.31 -11.68 -8.14
N ASP A 483 -14.45 -11.98 -7.52
CA ASP A 483 -15.49 -12.84 -8.11
C ASP A 483 -16.19 -12.20 -9.33
N ALA A 484 -16.18 -10.86 -9.44
CA ALA A 484 -16.67 -10.17 -10.64
C ALA A 484 -15.90 -10.63 -11.90
N LYS A 485 -14.56 -10.75 -11.81
CA LYS A 485 -13.68 -11.26 -12.88
C LYS A 485 -13.94 -12.72 -13.27
N HIS A 486 -14.78 -13.42 -12.52
CA HIS A 486 -15.17 -14.81 -12.77
C HIS A 486 -16.64 -14.93 -13.21
N GLY A 487 -17.32 -13.80 -13.49
CA GLY A 487 -18.74 -13.78 -13.86
C GLY A 487 -19.68 -14.01 -12.68
N HIS A 488 -19.39 -13.41 -11.53
CA HIS A 488 -20.25 -13.40 -10.34
C HIS A 488 -20.64 -14.82 -9.84
N LYS A 489 -19.73 -15.79 -10.01
CA LYS A 489 -20.00 -17.22 -9.80
C LYS A 489 -20.20 -17.62 -8.33
N LYS A 490 -19.88 -16.77 -7.36
CA LYS A 490 -19.97 -17.07 -5.92
C LYS A 490 -20.86 -16.09 -5.15
N PHE A 491 -20.83 -14.82 -5.53
CA PHE A 491 -21.60 -13.74 -4.89
C PHE A 491 -22.38 -13.00 -5.98
N ALA A 492 -23.58 -12.51 -5.69
CA ALA A 492 -24.36 -11.74 -6.67
C ALA A 492 -23.61 -10.45 -7.12
N PRO A 493 -23.97 -9.81 -8.24
CA PRO A 493 -23.52 -8.44 -8.55
C PRO A 493 -23.76 -7.45 -7.41
N GLU A 494 -24.99 -7.43 -6.90
CA GLU A 494 -25.53 -6.55 -5.86
C GLU A 494 -25.19 -7.00 -4.42
N PHE A 495 -24.23 -7.92 -4.25
CA PHE A 495 -23.80 -8.35 -2.93
C PHE A 495 -23.17 -7.20 -2.15
N ALA A 496 -23.60 -6.96 -0.93
CA ALA A 496 -23.01 -5.97 -0.03
C ALA A 496 -23.02 -6.46 1.42
N VAL A 497 -22.15 -5.89 2.24
CA VAL A 497 -22.11 -6.12 3.69
C VAL A 497 -22.39 -4.80 4.38
N ARG A 498 -23.36 -4.80 5.30
CA ARG A 498 -23.58 -3.69 6.23
C ARG A 498 -23.24 -4.10 7.65
N LEU A 499 -22.57 -3.22 8.37
CA LEU A 499 -22.27 -3.36 9.79
C LEU A 499 -23.01 -2.25 10.53
N ARG A 500 -23.83 -2.62 11.52
CA ARG A 500 -24.51 -1.66 12.41
C ARG A 500 -23.82 -1.65 13.76
N PHE A 501 -23.61 -0.45 14.28
CA PHE A 501 -22.99 -0.20 15.56
C PHE A 501 -23.80 0.80 16.39
N GLU A 502 -23.62 0.71 17.70
CA GLU A 502 -24.00 1.74 18.66
C GLU A 502 -22.72 2.41 19.22
N LEU A 503 -22.84 3.59 19.82
CA LEU A 503 -21.74 4.16 20.61
C LEU A 503 -21.53 3.33 21.88
N ALA A 504 -20.28 3.02 22.23
CA ALA A 504 -20.01 2.24 23.45
C ALA A 504 -20.31 3.05 24.72
N THR A 505 -21.11 2.47 25.61
CA THR A 505 -21.40 3.06 26.93
C THR A 505 -20.28 2.76 27.93
N GLU A 506 -20.22 3.50 29.04
CA GLU A 506 -19.31 3.18 30.16
C GLU A 506 -19.50 1.75 30.68
N GLN A 507 -20.74 1.23 30.66
CA GLN A 507 -21.06 -0.14 31.06
C GLN A 507 -20.58 -1.19 30.06
N ASP A 508 -20.54 -0.87 28.76
CA ASP A 508 -19.94 -1.76 27.77
C ASP A 508 -18.42 -1.78 28.02
N MET A 509 -17.78 -0.61 28.12
CA MET A 509 -16.33 -0.49 28.36
C MET A 509 -15.88 -1.27 29.60
N ALA A 510 -16.57 -1.10 30.73
CA ALA A 510 -16.27 -1.81 31.99
C ALA A 510 -16.38 -3.35 31.89
N LYS A 511 -17.14 -3.89 30.93
CA LYS A 511 -17.25 -5.34 30.67
C LYS A 511 -16.15 -5.87 29.74
N SER A 512 -15.41 -5.01 29.05
CA SER A 512 -14.33 -5.40 28.14
C SER A 512 -12.94 -5.39 28.77
N ASP A 513 -12.80 -4.76 29.94
CA ASP A 513 -11.55 -4.73 30.73
C ASP A 513 -11.50 -5.83 31.81
N ALA A 514 -12.54 -6.66 31.92
CA ALA A 514 -12.68 -7.80 32.85
C ALA A 514 -12.56 -9.15 32.14
#